data_AF-A0A2L1UIY8-F1
#
_entry.id   AF-A0A2L1UIY8-F1
#
_cell.length_a   1.000
_cell.length_b   1.000
_cell.length_c   1.000
_cell.angle_alpha   90.00
_cell.angle_beta   90.00
_cell.angle_gamma   90.00
#
_symmetry.space_group_name_H-M   'P 1'
#
loop_
_entity.id
_entity.type
_entity.pdbx_description
1 polymer ?
#
loop_
_entity_poly.entity_id
_entity_poly.type
_entity_poly.pdbx_seq_one_letter_code
_entity_poly.pdbx_strand_id
1 'polypeptide(L)'
;MAPGVHIYTATHPLEAEVRNTGAESGKPVTIGNSVWIGGRAVINPGVTIGDNVVVASGAVVTKDVPDNVVVGANPARILKSLERNPS
;
A
#
# COMPACT_ATOMS: atom_id res chain seq x y z
N MET A 1 5.67 0.72 -11.75
CA MET A 1 4.96 -0.37 -11.02
C MET A 1 5.13 -1.68 -11.79
N ALA A 2 5.15 -2.82 -11.11
CA ALA A 2 5.28 -4.13 -11.74
C ALA A 2 3.90 -4.74 -12.14
N PRO A 3 3.85 -5.87 -12.89
CA PRO A 3 2.59 -6.48 -13.30
C PRO A 3 1.69 -6.95 -12.14
N GLY A 4 0.38 -6.77 -12.31
CA GLY A 4 -0.65 -7.27 -11.39
C GLY A 4 -0.74 -6.52 -10.05
N VAL A 5 -0.18 -5.31 -9.95
CA VAL A 5 -0.37 -4.46 -8.76
C VAL A 5 -1.82 -3.98 -8.69
N HIS A 6 -2.43 -4.10 -7.51
CA HIS A 6 -3.77 -3.60 -7.24
C HIS A 6 -3.70 -2.44 -6.22
N ILE A 7 -4.35 -1.33 -6.55
CA ILE A 7 -4.53 -0.20 -5.64
C ILE A 7 -6.03 -0.01 -5.44
N TYR A 8 -6.48 -0.03 -4.19
CA TYR A 8 -7.88 0.13 -3.85
C TYR A 8 -8.08 1.41 -3.05
N THR A 9 -9.01 2.25 -3.50
CA THR A 9 -9.53 3.38 -2.73
C THR A 9 -10.93 3.11 -2.17
N ALA A 10 -11.70 2.23 -2.81
CA ALA A 10 -13.04 1.85 -2.37
C ALA A 10 -13.00 0.84 -1.21
N THR A 11 -13.95 0.94 -0.28
CA THR A 11 -14.18 0.00 0.82
C THR A 11 -15.63 0.00 1.28
N HIS A 12 -16.01 -0.98 2.10
CA HIS A 12 -17.36 -1.14 2.63
C HIS A 12 -17.37 -1.22 4.16
N PRO A 13 -18.50 -0.88 4.81
CA PRO A 13 -18.76 -1.22 6.19
C PRO A 13 -18.59 -2.73 6.47
N LEU A 14 -18.16 -3.06 7.69
CA LEU A 14 -17.93 -4.45 8.08
C LEU A 14 -19.26 -5.13 8.47
N GLU A 15 -20.18 -4.36 9.04
CA GLU A 15 -21.53 -4.77 9.40
C GLU A 15 -22.30 -5.19 8.13
N ALA A 16 -22.71 -6.45 8.06
CA ALA A 16 -23.32 -7.03 6.86
C ALA A 16 -24.64 -6.35 6.46
N GLU A 17 -25.47 -6.01 7.45
CA GLU A 17 -26.73 -5.29 7.23
C GLU A 17 -26.50 -3.95 6.52
N VAL A 18 -25.48 -3.21 6.96
CA VAL A 18 -25.12 -1.91 6.37
C VAL A 18 -24.52 -2.11 4.97
N ARG A 19 -23.57 -3.02 4.79
CA ARG A 19 -22.93 -3.28 3.49
C ARG A 19 -23.94 -3.70 2.42
N ASN A 20 -24.95 -4.50 2.78
CA ASN A 20 -25.98 -4.97 1.84
C ASN A 20 -26.94 -3.87 1.35
N THR A 21 -26.94 -2.69 1.98
CA THR A 21 -27.67 -1.52 1.45
C THR A 21 -27.00 -0.91 0.21
N GLY A 22 -25.79 -1.37 -0.15
CA GLY A 22 -24.94 -0.72 -1.15
C GLY A 22 -24.06 0.39 -0.57
N ALA A 23 -24.08 0.61 0.75
CA ALA A 23 -23.22 1.59 1.40
C ALA A 23 -21.73 1.28 1.16
N GLU A 24 -21.00 2.29 0.70
CA GLU A 24 -19.56 2.23 0.42
C GLU A 24 -18.89 3.56 0.72
N SER A 25 -17.57 3.56 0.84
CA SER A 25 -16.78 4.77 1.02
C SER A 25 -15.46 4.70 0.27
N GLY A 26 -14.92 5.86 -0.06
CA GLY A 26 -13.58 6.01 -0.64
C GLY A 26 -12.60 6.54 0.39
N LYS A 27 -11.40 5.96 0.45
CA LYS A 27 -10.24 6.53 1.16
C LYS A 27 -9.10 6.69 0.15
N PRO A 28 -8.56 7.92 -0.05
CA PRO A 28 -7.52 8.15 -1.04
C PRO A 28 -6.26 7.35 -0.71
N VAL A 29 -5.52 6.95 -1.74
CA VAL A 29 -4.19 6.37 -1.61
C VAL A 29 -3.19 7.39 -2.16
N THR A 30 -2.14 7.65 -1.39
CA THR A 30 -1.05 8.56 -1.79
C THR A 30 0.21 7.75 -2.03
N ILE A 31 0.87 7.96 -3.16
CA ILE A 31 2.15 7.33 -3.49
C ILE A 31 3.17 8.43 -3.71
N GLY A 32 4.25 8.42 -2.93
CA GLY A 32 5.35 9.35 -3.04
C GLY A 32 6.19 9.19 -4.30
N ASN A 33 7.28 9.94 -4.35
CA ASN A 33 8.25 9.94 -5.43
C ASN A 33 9.17 8.73 -5.35
N SER A 34 9.67 8.26 -6.50
CA SER A 34 10.66 7.17 -6.59
C SER A 34 10.25 5.87 -5.91
N VAL A 35 8.95 5.56 -5.88
CA VAL A 35 8.42 4.32 -5.31
C VAL A 35 8.44 3.19 -6.34
N TRP A 36 8.98 2.04 -5.96
CA TRP A 36 8.85 0.81 -6.74
C TRP A 36 7.90 -0.17 -6.07
N ILE A 37 6.79 -0.48 -6.75
CA ILE A 37 5.80 -1.45 -6.28
C ILE A 37 5.95 -2.76 -7.05
N GLY A 38 6.36 -3.80 -6.33
CA GLY A 38 6.62 -5.16 -6.83
C GLY A 38 5.34 -5.89 -7.26
N GLY A 39 5.52 -6.92 -8.10
CA GLY A 39 4.41 -7.58 -8.78
C GLY A 39 3.40 -8.19 -7.80
N ARG A 40 2.11 -8.12 -8.14
CA ARG A 40 1.00 -8.63 -7.30
C ARG A 40 0.92 -8.04 -5.88
N ALA A 41 1.55 -6.90 -5.62
CA ALA A 41 1.31 -6.18 -4.38
C ALA A 41 -0.11 -5.57 -4.36
N VAL A 42 -0.70 -5.49 -3.17
CA VAL A 42 -2.02 -4.90 -2.92
C VAL A 42 -1.86 -3.72 -1.96
N ILE A 43 -2.33 -2.54 -2.36
CA ILE A 43 -2.36 -1.33 -1.54
C ILE A 43 -3.80 -1.03 -1.13
N ASN A 44 -4.06 -1.05 0.18
CA ASN A 44 -5.42 -0.88 0.71
C ASN A 44 -5.86 0.60 0.80
N PRO A 45 -7.18 0.84 0.93
CA PRO A 45 -7.74 2.19 1.03
C PRO A 45 -7.16 3.01 2.17
N GLY A 46 -6.83 4.27 1.90
CA GLY A 46 -6.34 5.23 2.89
C GLY A 46 -4.84 5.19 3.15
N VAL A 47 -4.09 4.30 2.49
CA VAL A 47 -2.65 4.17 2.69
C VAL A 47 -1.89 5.32 2.02
N THR A 48 -0.94 5.89 2.76
CA THR A 48 0.12 6.75 2.23
C THR A 48 1.44 5.99 2.16
N ILE A 49 2.04 5.92 0.98
CA ILE A 49 3.40 5.40 0.77
C ILE A 49 4.32 6.61 0.59
N GLY A 50 5.33 6.71 1.45
CA GLY A 50 6.37 7.73 1.40
C GLY A 50 7.30 7.63 0.20
N ASP A 51 8.27 8.54 0.15
CA ASP A 51 9.25 8.64 -0.92
C ASP A 51 10.31 7.53 -0.85
N ASN A 52 10.84 7.13 -2.01
CA ASN A 52 11.93 6.15 -2.14
C ASN A 52 11.61 4.78 -1.51
N VAL A 53 10.34 4.38 -1.47
CA VAL A 53 9.89 3.10 -0.92
C VAL A 53 10.00 1.98 -1.96
N VAL A 54 10.43 0.81 -1.51
CA VAL A 54 10.28 -0.44 -2.28
C VAL A 54 9.26 -1.33 -1.61
N VAL A 55 8.18 -1.64 -2.31
CA VAL A 55 7.18 -2.64 -1.89
C VAL A 55 7.51 -3.96 -2.56
N ALA A 56 7.85 -4.99 -1.80
CA ALA A 56 8.16 -6.32 -2.31
C ALA A 56 6.95 -6.95 -3.04
N SER A 57 7.22 -7.91 -3.93
CA SER A 57 6.16 -8.65 -4.62
C SER A 57 5.24 -9.38 -3.63
N GLY A 58 3.95 -9.44 -3.96
CA GLY A 58 2.93 -10.09 -3.14
C GLY A 58 2.65 -9.43 -1.78
N ALA A 59 3.22 -8.25 -1.49
CA ALA A 59 2.96 -7.55 -0.25
C ALA A 59 1.51 -7.05 -0.15
N VAL A 60 0.93 -7.09 1.05
CA VAL A 60 -0.41 -6.53 1.33
C VAL A 60 -0.27 -5.36 2.28
N VAL A 61 -0.24 -4.15 1.73
CA VAL A 61 0.01 -2.91 2.47
C VAL A 61 -1.29 -2.40 3.06
N THR A 62 -1.41 -2.50 4.39
CA THR A 62 -2.62 -2.15 5.15
C THR A 62 -2.47 -0.90 6.02
N LYS A 63 -1.27 -0.31 6.06
CA LYS A 63 -0.92 0.86 6.86
C LYS A 63 0.08 1.72 6.08
N ASP A 64 0.18 2.98 6.47
CA ASP A 64 1.13 3.93 5.90
C ASP A 64 2.57 3.40 5.98
N VAL A 65 3.35 3.75 4.97
CA VAL A 65 4.75 3.35 4.83
C VAL A 65 5.61 4.61 4.83
N PRO A 66 6.57 4.76 5.76
CA PRO A 66 7.44 5.92 5.81
C PRO A 66 8.41 5.93 4.62
N ASP A 67 9.09 7.05 4.40
CA ASP A 67 10.10 7.18 3.35
C ASP A 67 11.28 6.21 3.55
N ASN A 68 12.00 5.92 2.46
CA ASN A 68 13.30 5.23 2.46
C ASN A 68 13.29 3.86 3.14
N VAL A 69 12.27 3.04 2.88
CA VAL A 69 12.21 1.66 3.41
C VAL A 69 11.88 0.64 2.33
N VAL A 70 12.24 -0.61 2.61
CA VAL A 70 11.69 -1.77 1.93
C VAL A 70 10.61 -2.37 2.81
N VAL A 71 9.40 -2.55 2.28
CA VAL A 71 8.30 -3.28 2.95
C VAL A 71 7.94 -4.55 2.20
N GLY A 72 7.46 -5.57 2.91
CA GLY A 72 6.99 -6.81 2.31
C GLY A 72 6.16 -7.67 3.26
N ALA A 73 5.70 -8.82 2.77
CA ALA A 73 4.80 -9.77 3.45
C ALA A 73 3.31 -9.36 3.46
N ASN A 74 2.48 -10.24 4.02
CA ASN A 74 1.05 -10.04 4.24
C ASN A 74 0.70 -10.33 5.72
N PRO A 75 0.30 -9.32 6.51
CA PRO A 75 0.31 -7.89 6.19
C PRO A 75 1.73 -7.32 6.09
N ALA A 76 1.93 -6.27 5.29
CA ALA A 76 3.24 -5.70 5.03
C ALA A 76 3.93 -5.17 6.31
N ARG A 77 5.24 -5.36 6.41
CA ARG A 77 6.11 -4.85 7.48
C ARG A 77 7.36 -4.26 6.87
N ILE A 78 7.96 -3.30 7.56
CA ILE A 78 9.31 -2.79 7.22
C ILE A 78 10.29 -3.95 7.37
N LEU A 79 10.97 -4.28 6.27
CA LEU A 79 12.00 -5.32 6.22
C LEU A 79 13.38 -4.71 6.49
N LYS A 80 13.63 -3.50 5.96
CA LYS A 80 14.83 -2.72 6.25
C LYS A 80 14.66 -1.25 5.84
N SER A 81 15.51 -0.39 6.38
CA SER A 81 15.73 0.96 5.88
C SER A 81 16.66 0.95 4.66
N LEU A 82 16.46 1.92 3.77
CA LEU A 82 17.34 2.23 2.66
C LEU A 82 18.22 3.39 3.08
N GLU A 83 19.52 3.17 3.16
CA GLU A 83 20.47 4.26 3.33
C GLU A 83 20.57 5.04 2.02
N ARG A 84 20.61 6.37 2.13
CA ARG A 84 20.89 7.23 0.98
C ARG A 84 22.39 7.11 0.70
N ASN A 85 22.77 6.33 -0.30
CA ASN A 85 24.16 6.32 -0.74
C ASN A 85 24.56 7.76 -1.09
N PRO A 86 25.67 8.29 -0.54
CA PRO A 86 26.17 9.58 -0.98
C PRO A 86 26.52 9.48 -2.45
N SER A 87 25.91 10.35 -3.24
CA SER A 87 26.24 10.59 -4.65
C SER A 87 27.67 11.06 -4.81
#